data_AF-A0A1V5WSF8-F1
#
_entry.id   AF-A0A1V5WSF8-F1
#
_cell.length_a   1.000
_cell.length_b   1.000
_cell.length_c   1.000
_cell.angle_alpha   90.00
_cell.angle_beta   90.00
_cell.angle_gamma   90.00
#
_symmetry.space_group_name_H-M   'P 1'
#
loop_
_entity.id
_entity.type
_entity.pdbx_description
1 polymer ?
#
loop_
_entity_poly.entity_id
_entity_poly.type
_entity_poly.pdbx_seq_one_letter_code
_entity_poly.pdbx_strand_id
1 'polypeptide(L)'
;MEKKTPVIISIDEIKETIDGYNPKMAGKFHLESAKKADKIFQDVVKNSQIENVILLAGGSASGKTEYIHTYLEEDKAIIFDSTLPTLEGAEIKIKLCQKYSKKVEVILILPDNLQTVYAIFLSRDRVIENEVFIRTHSNSRKTVLQLVSRDDIRIRIVESSLVNNKVNYKEIEFDSRLKMIEYLGEMQYSEEEIRKLIQP
;
A
#
# COMPACT_ATOMS: atom_id res chain seq x y z
N MET A 1 -13.99 27.36 0.16
CA MET A 1 -13.24 26.48 1.09
C MET A 1 -11.88 26.22 0.46
N GLU A 2 -10.77 26.47 1.17
CA GLU A 2 -9.45 26.05 0.67
C GLU A 2 -9.45 24.54 0.45
N LYS A 3 -9.16 24.10 -0.77
CA LYS A 3 -8.84 22.70 -1.05
C LYS A 3 -7.59 22.36 -0.24
N LYS A 4 -7.70 21.44 0.71
CA LYS A 4 -6.56 20.98 1.50
C LYS A 4 -6.03 19.73 0.84
N THR A 5 -4.97 19.89 0.05
CA THR A 5 -4.29 18.80 -0.64
C THR A 5 -3.65 17.86 0.40
N PRO A 6 -3.73 16.52 0.21
CA PRO A 6 -3.01 15.56 1.04
C PRO A 6 -1.50 15.75 0.94
N VAL A 7 -0.79 15.30 1.97
CA VAL A 7 0.66 15.11 1.88
C VAL A 7 0.92 13.66 1.48
N ILE A 8 1.21 13.44 0.20
CA ILE A 8 1.50 12.11 -0.35
C ILE A 8 3.01 11.84 -0.26
N ILE A 9 3.37 10.69 0.28
CA ILE A 9 4.74 10.21 0.39
C ILE A 9 4.79 8.86 -0.32
N SER A 10 5.21 8.89 -1.59
CA SER A 10 5.38 7.68 -2.40
C SER A 10 6.84 7.28 -2.48
N ILE A 11 7.13 6.04 -2.08
CA ILE A 11 8.48 5.46 -2.21
C ILE A 11 8.90 5.46 -3.69
N ASP A 12 7.96 5.24 -4.60
CA ASP A 12 8.24 5.18 -6.03
C ASP A 12 8.56 6.54 -6.63
N GLU A 13 7.82 7.60 -6.28
CA GLU A 13 8.14 8.98 -6.70
C GLU A 13 9.49 9.43 -6.12
N ILE A 14 9.80 9.04 -4.88
CA ILE A 14 11.07 9.37 -4.26
C ILE A 14 12.26 8.74 -4.99
N LYS A 15 12.11 7.55 -5.60
CA LYS A 15 13.19 6.94 -6.41
C LYS A 15 13.61 7.85 -7.55
N GLU A 16 12.67 8.55 -8.18
CA GLU A 16 12.93 9.44 -9.32
C GLU A 16 13.77 10.66 -8.92
N THR A 17 13.85 10.96 -7.63
CA THR A 17 14.67 12.05 -7.06
C THR A 17 16.09 11.64 -6.66
N ILE A 18 16.47 10.37 -6.87
CA ILE A 18 17.80 9.86 -6.51
C ILE A 18 18.74 9.97 -7.71
N ASP A 19 19.93 10.51 -7.49
CA ASP A 19 20.94 10.66 -8.54
C ASP A 19 21.28 9.31 -9.18
N GLY A 20 21.21 9.26 -10.51
CA GLY A 20 21.47 8.03 -11.28
C GLY A 20 20.29 7.06 -11.37
N TYR A 21 19.10 7.42 -10.88
CA TYR A 21 17.90 6.60 -11.07
C TYR A 21 17.60 6.38 -12.55
N ASN A 22 17.24 5.13 -12.88
CA ASN A 22 16.74 4.72 -14.18
C ASN A 22 15.67 3.63 -13.96
N PRO A 23 14.51 3.69 -14.64
CA PRO A 23 13.46 2.66 -14.55
C PRO A 23 13.95 1.22 -14.75
N LYS A 24 14.97 1.01 -15.61
CA LYS A 24 15.58 -0.31 -15.87
C LYS A 24 16.37 -0.87 -14.68
N MET A 25 16.67 -0.04 -13.68
CA MET A 25 17.41 -0.40 -12.46
C MET A 25 16.59 -0.11 -11.20
N ALA A 26 15.26 0.06 -11.31
CA ALA A 26 14.41 0.50 -10.21
C ALA A 26 14.55 -0.36 -8.94
N GLY A 27 14.81 -1.67 -9.09
CA GLY A 27 15.08 -2.57 -7.97
C GLY A 27 16.29 -2.18 -7.11
N LYS A 28 17.35 -1.60 -7.71
CA LYS A 28 18.60 -1.24 -7.01
C LYS A 28 18.42 -0.07 -6.04
N PHE A 29 17.45 0.81 -6.31
CA PHE A 29 17.18 2.02 -5.53
C PHE A 29 16.12 1.81 -4.43
N HIS A 30 15.60 0.59 -4.27
CA HIS A 30 14.49 0.32 -3.35
C HIS A 30 14.85 0.61 -1.89
N LEU A 31 16.02 0.19 -1.42
CA LEU A 31 16.43 0.41 -0.03
C LEU A 31 16.65 1.89 0.28
N GLU A 32 17.30 2.62 -0.62
CA GLU A 32 17.59 4.04 -0.45
C GLU A 32 16.31 4.88 -0.46
N SER A 33 15.44 4.65 -1.45
CA SER A 33 14.14 5.31 -1.54
C SER A 33 13.25 5.03 -0.34
N ALA A 34 13.20 3.78 0.15
CA ALA A 34 12.45 3.44 1.36
C ALA A 34 12.97 4.19 2.60
N LYS A 35 14.29 4.27 2.79
CA LYS A 35 14.89 5.04 3.89
C LYS A 35 14.57 6.54 3.80
N LYS A 36 14.64 7.12 2.60
CA LYS A 36 14.32 8.53 2.36
C LYS A 36 12.83 8.80 2.61
N ALA A 37 11.94 7.93 2.14
CA ALA A 37 10.51 7.99 2.40
C ALA A 37 10.19 7.90 3.90
N ASP A 38 10.84 6.99 4.62
CA ASP A 38 10.64 6.84 6.06
C ASP A 38 11.07 8.08 6.84
N LYS A 39 12.17 8.72 6.43
CA LYS A 39 12.61 9.98 7.03
C LYS A 39 11.60 11.11 6.77
N ILE A 40 11.16 11.26 5.52
CA ILE A 40 10.14 12.26 5.16
C ILE A 40 8.85 12.02 5.95
N PHE A 41 8.41 10.76 6.05
CA PHE A 41 7.23 10.38 6.83
C PHE A 41 7.38 10.75 8.30
N GLN A 42 8.54 10.47 8.91
CA GLN A 42 8.82 10.88 10.29
C GLN A 42 8.75 12.39 10.49
N ASP A 43 9.37 13.15 9.61
CA ASP A 43 9.37 14.61 9.68
C ASP A 43 7.97 15.18 9.48
N VAL A 44 7.19 14.66 8.53
CA VAL A 44 5.81 15.10 8.27
C VAL A 44 4.90 14.77 9.44
N VAL A 45 4.94 13.54 9.97
CA VAL A 45 4.11 13.13 11.12
C VAL A 45 4.39 14.00 12.35
N LYS A 46 5.66 14.33 12.60
CA LYS A 46 6.08 15.14 13.75
C LYS A 46 5.67 16.61 13.63
N ASN A 47 5.83 17.20 12.44
CA ASN A 47 5.75 18.66 12.29
C ASN A 47 4.41 19.14 11.69
N SER A 48 3.62 18.25 11.08
CA SER A 48 2.35 18.61 10.44
C SER A 48 1.20 18.75 11.45
N GLN A 49 0.26 19.67 11.16
CA GLN A 49 -1.02 19.81 11.86
C GLN A 49 -2.12 18.88 11.34
N ILE A 50 -1.81 18.04 10.34
CA ILE A 50 -2.75 17.03 9.83
C ILE A 50 -2.88 15.91 10.86
N GLU A 51 -4.11 15.58 11.27
CA GLU A 51 -4.36 14.56 12.29
C GLU A 51 -4.47 13.14 11.73
N ASN A 52 -4.93 13.00 10.48
CA ASN A 52 -5.20 11.71 9.87
C ASN A 52 -3.97 11.23 9.09
N VAL A 53 -3.62 9.96 9.27
CA VAL A 53 -2.56 9.27 8.54
C VAL A 53 -3.15 8.03 7.89
N ILE A 54 -2.97 7.91 6.58
CA ILE A 54 -3.35 6.75 5.80
C ILE A 54 -2.09 5.99 5.42
N LEU A 55 -1.97 4.75 5.89
CA LEU A 55 -0.95 3.81 5.46
C LEU A 55 -1.57 2.92 4.38
N LEU A 56 -1.14 3.09 3.13
CA LEU A 56 -1.59 2.20 2.06
C LEU A 56 -0.82 0.89 2.13
N ALA A 57 -1.55 -0.18 1.86
CA ALA A 57 -1.05 -1.53 1.74
C ALA A 57 -1.58 -2.15 0.44
N GLY A 58 -0.81 -3.05 -0.14
CA GLY A 58 -1.17 -3.79 -1.34
C GLY A 58 0.07 -4.17 -2.14
N GLY A 59 0.00 -5.28 -2.86
CA GLY A 59 1.10 -5.74 -3.70
C GLY A 59 1.43 -4.79 -4.85
N SER A 60 2.49 -5.11 -5.58
CA SER A 60 2.90 -4.34 -6.76
C SER A 60 1.78 -4.35 -7.81
N ALA A 61 1.54 -3.21 -8.46
CA ALA A 61 0.46 -3.05 -9.44
C ALA A 61 -0.99 -3.26 -8.93
N SER A 62 -1.23 -3.34 -7.61
CA SER A 62 -2.57 -3.52 -7.06
C SER A 62 -3.55 -2.35 -7.28
N GLY A 63 -3.11 -1.23 -7.86
CA GLY A 63 -3.94 -0.04 -8.06
C GLY A 63 -3.88 0.98 -6.92
N LYS A 64 -2.86 0.99 -6.05
CA LYS A 64 -2.75 1.95 -4.95
C LYS A 64 -2.65 3.41 -5.44
N THR A 65 -1.75 3.67 -6.37
CA THR A 65 -1.50 5.02 -6.89
C THR A 65 -2.75 5.59 -7.54
N GLU A 66 -3.43 4.80 -8.36
CA GLU A 66 -4.67 5.17 -9.03
C GLU A 66 -5.82 5.37 -8.01
N TYR A 67 -5.83 4.62 -6.89
CA TYR A 67 -6.79 4.82 -5.80
C TYR A 67 -6.57 6.16 -5.08
N ILE A 68 -5.31 6.54 -4.81
CA ILE A 68 -4.97 7.84 -4.23
C ILE A 68 -5.55 8.95 -5.11
N HIS A 69 -5.26 8.91 -6.41
CA HIS A 69 -5.70 9.93 -7.36
C HIS A 69 -7.22 9.99 -7.53
N THR A 70 -7.92 8.87 -7.34
CA THR A 70 -9.37 8.82 -7.56
C THR A 70 -10.16 9.18 -6.31
N TYR A 71 -9.70 8.77 -5.12
CA TYR A 71 -10.50 8.83 -3.89
C TYR A 71 -9.87 9.62 -2.75
N LEU A 72 -8.57 9.89 -2.76
CA LEU A 72 -7.86 10.49 -1.62
C LEU A 72 -7.23 11.86 -1.94
N GLU A 73 -7.36 12.39 -3.16
CA GLU A 73 -6.75 13.69 -3.55
C GLU A 73 -7.30 14.90 -2.80
N GLU A 74 -8.50 14.79 -2.23
CA GLU A 74 -9.12 15.86 -1.47
C GLU A 74 -9.10 15.61 0.05
N ASP A 75 -8.52 14.48 0.47
CA ASP A 75 -8.44 14.12 1.88
C ASP A 75 -7.36 14.93 2.59
N LYS A 76 -7.73 15.56 3.69
CA LYS A 76 -6.77 16.20 4.60
C LYS A 76 -6.04 15.13 5.44
N ALA A 77 -5.16 14.38 4.79
CA ALA A 77 -4.41 13.27 5.37
C ALA A 77 -2.94 13.28 4.94
N ILE A 78 -2.10 12.62 5.76
CA ILE A 78 -0.75 12.22 5.36
C ILE A 78 -0.89 10.81 4.79
N ILE A 79 -0.58 10.62 3.51
CA ILE A 79 -0.73 9.34 2.81
C ILE A 79 0.65 8.76 2.57
N PHE A 80 0.89 7.56 3.09
CA PHE A 80 2.14 6.83 2.87
C PHE A 80 1.90 5.68 1.88
N ASP A 81 2.29 5.87 0.61
CA ASP A 81 2.14 4.87 -0.45
C ASP A 81 3.28 3.84 -0.40
N SER A 82 2.90 2.63 -0.01
CA SER A 82 3.81 1.54 0.36
C SER A 82 3.13 0.19 0.11
N THR A 83 3.91 -0.88 0.02
CA THR A 83 3.36 -2.24 0.00
C THR A 83 3.05 -2.78 1.40
N LEU A 84 3.57 -2.11 2.44
CA LEU A 84 3.47 -2.49 3.86
C LEU A 84 3.74 -4.00 4.09
N PRO A 85 4.93 -4.51 3.72
CA PRO A 85 5.17 -5.94 3.63
C PRO A 85 5.54 -6.61 4.96
N THR A 86 5.73 -5.87 6.06
CA THR A 86 6.08 -6.45 7.36
C THR A 86 5.27 -5.83 8.49
N LEU A 87 4.87 -6.67 9.45
CA LEU A 87 4.19 -6.22 10.66
C LEU A 87 5.06 -5.25 11.46
N GLU A 88 6.34 -5.56 11.66
CA GLU A 88 7.26 -4.69 12.39
C GLU A 88 7.35 -3.29 11.76
N GLY A 89 7.51 -3.21 10.44
CA GLY A 89 7.56 -1.93 9.73
C GLY A 89 6.26 -1.14 9.86
N ALA A 90 5.12 -1.82 9.82
CA ALA A 90 3.82 -1.20 10.06
C ALA A 90 3.69 -0.69 11.51
N GLU A 91 4.06 -1.50 12.49
CA GLU A 91 4.00 -1.13 13.91
C GLU A 91 4.88 0.07 14.24
N ILE A 92 6.08 0.16 13.67
CA ILE A 92 6.97 1.32 13.85
C ILE A 92 6.25 2.59 13.38
N LYS A 93 5.59 2.55 12.22
CA LYS A 93 4.84 3.70 11.67
C LYS A 93 3.62 4.04 12.53
N ILE A 94 2.87 3.03 12.98
CA ILE A 94 1.69 3.23 13.85
C ILE A 94 2.12 3.85 15.18
N LYS A 95 3.14 3.31 15.85
CA LYS A 95 3.66 3.83 17.13
C LYS A 95 4.15 5.27 17.00
N LEU A 96 4.82 5.59 15.89
CA LEU A 96 5.23 6.95 15.58
C LEU A 96 4.04 7.90 15.43
N CYS A 97 3.00 7.49 14.70
CA CYS A 97 1.78 8.27 14.54
C CYS A 97 1.10 8.53 15.90
N GLN A 98 0.99 7.49 16.73
CA GLN A 98 0.39 7.58 18.06
C GLN A 98 1.17 8.48 19.00
N LYS A 99 2.50 8.43 18.96
CA LYS A 99 3.38 9.35 19.72
C LYS A 99 3.06 10.82 19.46
N TYR A 100 2.60 11.15 18.25
CA TYR A 100 2.20 12.50 17.85
C TYR A 100 0.68 12.65 17.72
N SER A 101 -0.09 11.81 18.42
CA SER A 101 -1.55 11.84 18.53
C SER A 101 -2.27 11.85 17.18
N LYS A 102 -1.71 11.18 16.17
CA LYS A 102 -2.32 11.00 14.85
C LYS A 102 -3.28 9.82 14.85
N LYS A 103 -4.39 9.95 14.11
CA LYS A 103 -5.34 8.86 13.85
C LYS A 103 -4.85 8.09 12.63
N VAL A 104 -4.70 6.77 12.79
CA VAL A 104 -4.15 5.91 11.74
C VAL A 104 -5.26 5.09 11.10
N GLU A 105 -5.28 5.12 9.78
CA GLU A 105 -6.06 4.23 8.93
C GLU A 105 -5.11 3.41 8.05
N VAL A 106 -5.34 2.10 7.97
CA VAL A 106 -4.66 1.23 7.00
C VAL A 106 -5.66 0.88 5.91
N ILE A 107 -5.33 1.22 4.67
CA ILE A 107 -6.16 0.87 3.52
C ILE A 107 -5.42 -0.21 2.71
N LEU A 108 -5.99 -1.40 2.67
CA LEU A 108 -5.48 -2.51 1.87
C LEU A 108 -6.18 -2.54 0.51
N ILE A 109 -5.41 -2.38 -0.57
CA ILE A 109 -5.91 -2.54 -1.93
C ILE A 109 -5.62 -3.98 -2.40
N LEU A 110 -6.69 -4.75 -2.63
CA LEU A 110 -6.65 -6.14 -3.08
C LEU A 110 -7.13 -6.24 -4.53
N PRO A 111 -6.32 -6.74 -5.47
CA PRO A 111 -6.83 -7.04 -6.79
C PRO A 111 -7.75 -8.26 -6.77
N ASP A 112 -8.84 -8.19 -7.52
CA ASP A 112 -9.77 -9.30 -7.76
C ASP A 112 -9.11 -10.47 -8.53
N ASN A 113 -8.13 -10.16 -9.38
CA ASN A 113 -7.46 -11.13 -10.23
C ASN A 113 -5.94 -10.90 -10.28
N LEU A 114 -5.17 -11.79 -9.64
CA LEU A 114 -3.70 -11.71 -9.59
C LEU A 114 -3.03 -11.92 -10.96
N GLN A 115 -3.59 -12.72 -11.86
CA GLN A 115 -3.03 -12.93 -13.21
C GLN A 115 -3.10 -11.64 -14.04
N THR A 116 -4.25 -10.97 -14.01
CA THR A 116 -4.46 -9.70 -14.71
C THR A 116 -3.50 -8.65 -14.18
N VAL A 117 -3.38 -8.54 -12.86
CA VAL A 117 -2.47 -7.57 -12.24
C VAL A 117 -1.00 -7.92 -12.46
N TYR A 118 -0.65 -9.20 -12.58
CA TYR A 118 0.69 -9.61 -12.97
C TYR A 118 1.02 -9.23 -14.42
N ALA A 119 0.08 -9.36 -15.36
CA ALA A 119 0.27 -8.89 -16.73
C ALA A 119 0.51 -7.37 -16.78
N ILE A 120 -0.23 -6.58 -15.99
CA ILE A 120 0.00 -5.13 -15.85
C ILE A 120 1.37 -4.86 -15.22
N PHE A 121 1.77 -5.63 -14.22
CA PHE A 121 3.09 -5.51 -13.61
C PHE A 121 4.21 -5.71 -14.63
N LEU A 122 4.09 -6.73 -15.49
CA LEU A 122 5.05 -7.01 -16.57
C LEU A 122 5.05 -5.96 -17.68
N SER A 123 3.94 -5.25 -17.88
CA SER A 123 3.84 -4.21 -18.93
C SER A 123 4.40 -2.84 -18.50
N ARG A 124 4.87 -2.69 -17.27
CA ARG A 124 5.45 -1.42 -16.77
C ARG A 124 6.89 -1.26 -17.27
N ASP A 125 7.28 -0.01 -17.54
CA ASP A 125 8.66 0.33 -17.94
C ASP A 125 9.72 0.00 -16.88
N ARG A 126 9.28 -0.07 -15.61
CA ARG A 126 10.14 -0.37 -14.47
C ARG A 126 10.39 -1.87 -14.40
N VAL A 127 11.65 -2.26 -14.61
CA VAL A 127 12.06 -3.66 -14.50
C VAL A 127 12.24 -4.01 -13.02
N ILE A 128 11.32 -4.83 -12.50
CA ILE A 128 11.31 -5.31 -11.12
C ILE A 128 11.22 -6.85 -11.18
N GLU A 129 11.97 -7.53 -10.32
CA GLU A 129 11.98 -9.00 -10.24
C GLU A 129 10.59 -9.55 -9.88
N ASN A 130 10.20 -10.68 -10.48
CA ASN A 130 8.91 -11.33 -10.23
C ASN A 130 8.73 -11.70 -8.75
N GLU A 131 9.82 -12.04 -8.07
CA GLU A 131 9.85 -12.30 -6.64
C GLU A 131 9.34 -11.12 -5.82
N VAL A 132 9.53 -9.88 -6.28
CA VAL A 132 8.97 -8.68 -5.60
C VAL A 132 7.46 -8.66 -5.74
N PHE A 133 6.90 -8.97 -6.91
CA PHE A 133 5.45 -9.06 -7.11
C PHE A 133 4.86 -10.09 -6.14
N ILE A 134 5.38 -11.32 -6.18
CA ILE A 134 4.95 -12.44 -5.35
C ILE A 134 5.02 -12.09 -3.86
N ARG A 135 6.19 -11.64 -3.41
CA ARG A 135 6.46 -11.31 -2.00
C ARG A 135 5.58 -10.18 -1.50
N THR A 136 5.42 -9.11 -2.29
CA THR A 136 4.62 -7.95 -1.87
C THR A 136 3.14 -8.29 -1.77
N HIS A 137 2.61 -9.10 -2.69
CA HIS A 137 1.21 -9.56 -2.62
C HIS A 137 0.95 -10.52 -1.46
N SER A 138 1.85 -11.46 -1.18
CA SER A 138 1.73 -12.37 -0.04
C SER A 138 1.83 -11.61 1.29
N ASN A 139 2.91 -10.85 1.47
CA ASN A 139 3.25 -10.30 2.77
C ASN A 139 2.44 -9.06 3.15
N SER A 140 1.95 -8.28 2.19
CA SER A 140 1.02 -7.17 2.45
C SER A 140 -0.28 -7.66 3.08
N ARG A 141 -0.89 -8.71 2.49
CA ARG A 141 -2.10 -9.35 3.01
C ARG A 141 -1.88 -9.88 4.42
N LYS A 142 -0.76 -10.59 4.62
CA LYS A 142 -0.39 -11.17 5.91
C LYS A 142 -0.23 -10.08 6.97
N THR A 143 0.45 -8.99 6.63
CA THR A 143 0.66 -7.86 7.53
C THR A 143 -0.68 -7.25 7.96
N VAL A 144 -1.58 -6.99 7.01
CA VAL A 144 -2.89 -6.41 7.34
C VAL A 144 -3.76 -7.38 8.14
N LEU A 145 -3.77 -8.68 7.80
CA LEU A 145 -4.44 -9.71 8.58
C LEU A 145 -4.00 -9.71 10.04
N GLN A 146 -2.70 -9.57 10.31
CA GLN A 146 -2.17 -9.46 11.67
C GLN A 146 -2.59 -8.15 12.35
N LEU A 147 -2.64 -7.04 11.61
CA LEU A 147 -3.07 -5.73 12.11
C LEU A 147 -4.57 -5.68 12.45
N VAL A 148 -5.43 -6.53 11.89
CA VAL A 148 -6.88 -6.52 12.19
C VAL A 148 -7.19 -6.71 13.67
N SER A 149 -6.31 -7.41 14.39
CA SER A 149 -6.41 -7.59 15.84
C SER A 149 -6.28 -6.30 16.67
N ARG A 150 -5.87 -5.19 16.06
CA ARG A 150 -5.62 -3.91 16.75
C ARG A 150 -6.85 -3.00 16.78
N ASP A 151 -7.30 -2.60 17.96
CA ASP A 151 -8.46 -1.71 18.10
C ASP A 151 -8.15 -0.21 17.99
N ASP A 152 -6.87 0.15 17.96
CA ASP A 152 -6.39 1.54 17.97
C ASP A 152 -6.14 2.13 16.57
N ILE A 153 -6.47 1.38 15.52
CA ILE A 153 -6.38 1.81 14.12
C ILE A 153 -7.65 1.41 13.36
N ARG A 154 -7.99 2.19 12.33
CA ARG A 154 -9.03 1.81 11.36
C ARG A 154 -8.40 1.00 10.24
N ILE A 155 -9.12 -0.01 9.75
CA ILE A 155 -8.71 -0.80 8.58
C ILE A 155 -9.84 -0.80 7.58
N ARG A 156 -9.50 -0.50 6.31
CA ARG A 156 -10.40 -0.62 5.16
C ARG A 156 -9.79 -1.61 4.17
N ILE A 157 -10.66 -2.41 3.56
CA ILE A 157 -10.28 -3.29 2.47
C ILE A 157 -11.01 -2.81 1.23
N VAL A 158 -10.25 -2.55 0.17
CA VAL A 158 -10.76 -2.12 -1.11
C VAL A 158 -10.33 -3.14 -2.14
N GLU A 159 -11.31 -3.72 -2.83
CA GLU A 159 -11.06 -4.54 -4.01
C GLU A 159 -10.83 -3.65 -5.23
N SER A 160 -9.80 -3.93 -6.01
CA SER A 160 -9.53 -3.32 -7.30
C SER A 160 -9.79 -4.31 -8.42
N SER A 161 -10.46 -3.86 -9.48
CA SER A 161 -10.78 -4.66 -10.66
C SER A 161 -10.46 -3.88 -11.93
N LEU A 162 -10.03 -4.57 -12.99
CA LEU A 162 -9.80 -3.94 -14.29
C LEU A 162 -10.98 -4.22 -15.23
N VAL A 163 -11.76 -3.19 -15.54
CA VAL A 163 -12.88 -3.27 -16.49
C VAL A 163 -12.66 -2.25 -17.59
N ASN A 164 -12.64 -2.68 -18.85
CA ASN A 164 -12.43 -1.81 -20.03
C ASN A 164 -11.19 -0.91 -19.90
N ASN A 165 -10.05 -1.47 -19.47
CA ASN A 165 -8.79 -0.75 -19.22
C ASN A 165 -8.88 0.38 -18.18
N LYS A 166 -9.90 0.39 -17.32
CA LYS A 166 -10.02 1.29 -16.19
C LYS A 166 -10.04 0.48 -14.90
N VAL A 167 -9.29 0.96 -13.91
CA VAL A 167 -9.31 0.38 -12.57
C VAL A 167 -10.56 0.89 -11.86
N ASN A 168 -11.39 -0.04 -11.38
CA ASN A 168 -12.55 0.25 -10.54
C ASN A 168 -12.25 -0.22 -9.12
N TYR A 169 -12.88 0.44 -8.15
CA TYR A 169 -12.66 0.16 -6.74
C TYR A 169 -13.98 -0.07 -6.03
N LYS A 170 -13.98 -1.07 -5.16
CA LYS A 170 -15.12 -1.39 -4.30
C LYS A 170 -14.62 -1.60 -2.89
N GLU A 171 -15.08 -0.78 -1.96
CA GLU A 171 -14.86 -1.03 -0.54
C GLU A 171 -15.67 -2.24 -0.10
N ILE A 172 -15.03 -3.12 0.66
CA ILE A 172 -15.67 -4.29 1.25
C ILE A 172 -16.07 -3.91 2.68
N GLU A 173 -17.37 -3.86 2.92
CA GLU A 173 -17.94 -3.58 4.23
C GLU A 173 -18.07 -4.87 5.03
N PHE A 174 -17.76 -4.78 6.33
CA PHE A 174 -17.84 -5.90 7.25
C PHE A 174 -18.68 -5.53 8.47
N ASP A 175 -19.62 -6.40 8.83
CA ASP A 175 -20.43 -6.20 10.03
C ASP A 175 -19.63 -6.38 11.33
N SER A 176 -18.45 -7.01 11.25
CA SER A 176 -17.59 -7.23 12.41
C SER A 176 -16.11 -7.42 12.01
N ARG A 177 -15.20 -7.17 12.96
CA ARG A 177 -13.77 -7.46 12.77
C ARG A 177 -13.52 -8.94 12.52
N LEU A 178 -14.32 -9.84 13.11
CA LEU A 178 -14.20 -11.28 12.89
C LEU A 178 -14.43 -11.65 11.43
N LYS A 179 -15.49 -11.12 10.80
CA LYS A 179 -15.75 -11.33 9.36
C LYS A 179 -14.61 -10.78 8.49
N MET A 180 -14.00 -9.66 8.89
CA MET A 180 -12.83 -9.11 8.20
C MET A 180 -11.60 -10.04 8.31
N ILE A 181 -11.37 -10.64 9.49
CA ILE A 181 -10.31 -11.64 9.70
C ILE A 181 -10.55 -12.87 8.83
N GLU A 182 -11.78 -13.40 8.84
CA GLU A 182 -12.17 -14.56 8.02
C GLU A 182 -11.90 -14.28 6.54
N TYR A 183 -12.40 -13.15 6.03
CA TYR A 183 -12.20 -12.72 4.65
C TYR A 183 -10.71 -12.59 4.29
N LEU A 184 -9.91 -11.91 5.13
CA LEU A 184 -8.48 -11.77 4.87
C LEU A 184 -7.72 -13.10 4.97
N GLY A 185 -8.18 -14.02 5.81
CA GLY A 185 -7.66 -15.38 5.91
C GLY A 185 -7.92 -16.18 4.63
N GLU A 186 -9.13 -16.09 4.07
CA GLU A 186 -9.49 -16.74 2.80
C GLU A 186 -8.75 -16.13 1.60
N MET A 187 -8.54 -14.82 1.62
CA MET A 187 -7.83 -14.09 0.55
C MET A 187 -6.31 -14.11 0.72
N GLN A 188 -5.78 -14.75 1.76
CA GLN A 188 -4.35 -14.88 1.98
C GLN A 188 -3.77 -15.94 1.05
N TYR A 189 -2.75 -15.55 0.28
CA TYR A 189 -1.95 -16.48 -0.51
C TYR A 189 -0.52 -16.52 0.01
N SER A 190 0.06 -17.71 0.07
CA SER A 190 1.50 -17.89 0.18
C SER A 190 2.20 -17.49 -1.11
N GLU A 191 3.52 -17.26 -1.03
CA GLU A 191 4.33 -16.96 -2.21
C GLU A 191 4.26 -18.08 -3.27
N GLU A 192 4.14 -19.33 -2.83
CA GLU A 192 4.05 -20.48 -3.73
C GLU A 192 2.68 -20.57 -4.43
N GLU A 193 1.58 -20.27 -3.73
CA GLU A 193 0.26 -20.20 -4.35
C GLU A 193 0.19 -19.08 -5.39
N ILE A 194 0.74 -17.90 -5.07
CA ILE A 194 0.82 -16.80 -6.05
C ILE A 194 1.64 -17.22 -7.26
N ARG A 195 2.79 -17.88 -7.06
CA ARG A 195 3.64 -18.37 -8.15
C ARG A 195 2.86 -19.29 -9.09
N LYS A 196 2.03 -20.20 -8.55
CA LYS A 196 1.16 -21.09 -9.34
C LYS A 196 0.04 -20.32 -10.05
N LEU A 197 -0.55 -19.33 -9.40
CA LEU A 197 -1.63 -18.53 -9.97
C LEU A 197 -1.17 -17.69 -11.16
N ILE A 198 0.05 -17.16 -11.14
CA ILE A 198 0.56 -16.26 -12.18
C ILE A 198 1.34 -16.96 -13.30
N GLN A 199 1.51 -18.29 -13.20
CA GLN A 199 2.07 -19.10 -14.28
C GLN A 199 0.97 -19.42 -15.32
N PRO A 200 1.27 -19.35 -16.62
CA PRO A 200 0.34 -19.71 -17.69
C PRO A 200 0.03 -21.21 -17.73
#